data_AF-K1ZDB4-F1
#
_entry.id   AF-K1ZDB4-F1
#
_cell.length_a   1.000
_cell.length_b   1.000
_cell.length_c   1.000
_cell.angle_alpha   90.00
_cell.angle_beta   90.00
_cell.angle_gamma   90.00
#
_symmetry.space_group_name_H-M   'P 1'
#
loop_
_entity.id
_entity.type
_entity.pdbx_description
1 polymer ?
#
loop_
_entity_poly.entity_id
_entity_poly.type
_entity_poly.pdbx_seq_one_letter_code
_entity_poly.pdbx_strand_id
1 'polypeptide(L)'
;MKKLLLGLVILIILAVAGLSYLGFMPFLSGYIAKQVDLGVKADPALVTAFESKYGEPNGSGKVDLNVDLSSAEITSIFAVWEDRDKNFPLHNVQIRFNPDGTGEASGFLNISTAISLAKSLGYSDSDIEKGKQYVRYVAGDLPFYVKGTGGMTNNILSIDPSTFQIGRVTVPDSITNPV
;
A
#
# COMPACT_ATOMS: atom_id res chain seq x y z
N MET A 1 -10.39 45.22 15.19
CA MET A 1 -9.82 44.89 13.86
C MET A 1 -8.86 43.70 13.88
N LYS A 2 -7.80 43.68 14.71
CA LYS A 2 -6.82 42.56 14.75
C LYS A 2 -7.43 41.18 15.04
N LYS A 3 -8.38 41.07 15.97
CA LYS A 3 -9.05 39.80 16.32
C LYS A 3 -9.96 39.24 15.21
N LEU A 4 -10.51 40.12 14.38
CA LEU A 4 -11.42 39.78 13.28
C LEU A 4 -10.63 39.32 12.05
N LEU A 5 -9.49 39.97 11.79
CA LEU A 5 -8.49 39.53 10.82
C LEU A 5 -7.89 38.17 11.18
N LEU A 6 -7.57 37.93 12.46
CA LEU A 6 -7.04 36.64 12.92
C LEU A 6 -8.06 35.50 12.73
N GLY A 7 -9.34 35.76 13.03
CA GLY A 7 -10.42 34.80 12.79
C GLY A 7 -10.58 34.46 11.31
N LEU A 8 -10.49 35.46 10.43
CA LEU A 8 -10.59 35.26 8.97
C LEU A 8 -9.43 34.42 8.43
N VAL A 9 -8.20 34.68 8.91
CA VAL A 9 -7.01 33.92 8.50
C VAL A 9 -7.10 32.46 8.94
N ILE A 10 -7.56 32.19 10.17
CA ILE A 10 -7.77 30.82 10.66
C ILE A 10 -8.82 30.10 9.81
N LEU A 11 -9.92 30.78 9.45
CA LEU A 11 -10.98 30.20 8.63
C LEU A 11 -10.51 29.87 7.21
N ILE A 12 -9.67 30.73 6.62
CA ILE A 12 -9.03 30.48 5.33
C ILE A 12 -8.06 29.28 5.42
N ILE A 13 -7.26 29.19 6.50
CA ILE A 13 -6.35 28.05 6.71
C ILE A 13 -7.14 26.75 6.85
N LEU A 14 -8.24 26.74 7.61
CA LEU A 14 -9.10 25.57 7.76
C LEU A 14 -9.79 25.17 6.45
N ALA A 15 -10.25 26.15 5.66
CA ALA A 15 -10.83 25.89 4.35
C ALA A 15 -9.80 25.32 3.37
N VAL A 16 -8.59 25.89 3.34
CA VAL A 16 -7.48 25.40 2.52
C VAL A 16 -7.05 24.00 2.96
N ALA A 17 -6.93 23.73 4.26
CA ALA A 17 -6.61 22.41 4.79
C ALA A 17 -7.69 21.38 4.44
N GLY A 18 -8.97 21.73 4.59
CA GLY A 18 -10.11 20.88 4.22
C GLY A 18 -10.16 20.59 2.71
N LEU A 19 -9.97 21.60 1.87
CA LEU A 19 -9.95 21.44 0.40
C LEU A 19 -8.72 20.66 -0.08
N SER A 20 -7.58 20.81 0.60
CA SER A 20 -6.36 20.04 0.32
C SER A 20 -6.52 18.57 0.70
N TYR A 21 -7.16 18.31 1.84
CA TYR A 21 -7.53 16.96 2.27
C TYR A 21 -8.52 16.30 1.30
N LEU A 22 -9.46 17.07 0.74
CA LEU A 22 -10.41 16.62 -0.29
C LEU A 22 -9.81 16.52 -1.69
N GLY A 23 -8.51 16.77 -1.86
CA GLY A 23 -7.81 16.62 -3.14
C GLY A 23 -8.04 17.75 -4.16
N PHE A 24 -8.75 18.84 -3.80
CA PHE A 24 -8.99 19.98 -4.69
C PHE A 24 -7.75 20.86 -4.92
N MET A 25 -6.70 20.73 -4.09
CA MET A 25 -5.45 21.47 -4.22
C MET A 25 -4.26 20.51 -4.44
N PRO A 26 -3.87 20.24 -5.70
CA PRO A 26 -2.79 19.31 -6.03
C PRO A 26 -1.40 19.73 -5.49
N PHE A 27 -1.22 20.98 -5.06
CA PHE A 27 0.03 21.45 -4.47
C PHE A 27 0.20 21.08 -2.98
N LEU A 28 -0.90 20.88 -2.24
CA LEU A 28 -0.89 20.54 -0.81
C LEU A 28 -1.16 19.04 -0.56
N SER A 29 -1.70 18.32 -1.55
CA SER A 29 -1.87 16.85 -1.50
C SER A 29 -0.53 16.12 -1.32
N GLY A 30 0.57 16.62 -1.89
CA GLY A 30 1.91 16.04 -1.74
C GLY A 30 2.49 16.06 -0.32
N TYR A 31 1.90 16.83 0.62
CA TYR A 31 2.27 16.82 2.04
C TYR A 31 1.41 15.88 2.88
N ILE A 32 0.17 15.61 2.45
CA ILE A 32 -0.77 14.70 3.13
C ILE A 32 -0.57 13.27 2.60
N ALA A 33 -0.20 13.10 1.33
CA ALA A 33 -0.06 11.84 0.62
C ALA A 33 1.37 11.26 0.61
N LYS A 34 2.16 11.47 1.67
CA LYS A 34 3.48 10.82 1.79
C LYS A 34 3.34 9.42 2.38
N GLN A 35 3.97 8.45 1.72
CA GLN A 35 4.20 7.11 2.23
C GLN A 35 4.91 7.15 3.60
N VAL A 36 4.61 6.18 4.46
CA VAL A 36 5.36 5.98 5.71
C VAL A 36 6.69 5.31 5.37
N ASP A 37 7.79 6.00 5.68
CA ASP A 37 9.13 5.42 5.49
C ASP A 37 9.42 4.40 6.60
N LEU A 38 9.61 3.13 6.21
CA LEU A 38 9.94 2.04 7.13
C LEU A 38 11.45 1.89 7.31
N GLY A 39 12.26 2.63 6.53
CA GLY A 39 13.72 2.58 6.57
C GLY A 39 14.32 1.37 5.84
N VAL A 40 13.53 0.67 5.01
CA VAL A 40 13.98 -0.51 4.27
C VAL A 40 14.21 -0.12 2.81
N LYS A 41 15.40 -0.43 2.29
CA LYS A 41 15.78 -0.14 0.91
C LYS A 41 15.83 -1.42 0.09
N ALA A 42 15.34 -1.35 -1.14
CA ALA A 42 15.48 -2.42 -2.12
C ALA A 42 16.92 -2.54 -2.61
N ASP A 43 17.36 -3.77 -2.83
CA ASP A 43 18.62 -4.13 -3.48
C ASP A 43 18.36 -5.24 -4.52
N PRO A 44 18.42 -4.95 -5.82
CA PRO A 44 18.23 -5.93 -6.89
C PRO A 44 19.16 -7.15 -6.81
N ALA A 45 20.33 -7.02 -6.16
CA ALA A 45 21.25 -8.13 -5.97
C ALA A 45 20.65 -9.23 -5.08
N LEU A 46 19.80 -8.88 -4.11
CA LEU A 46 19.11 -9.83 -3.24
C LEU A 46 18.12 -10.70 -4.03
N VAL A 47 17.40 -10.11 -5.00
CA VAL A 47 16.48 -10.86 -5.86
C VAL A 47 17.26 -11.79 -6.78
N THR A 48 18.34 -11.31 -7.37
CA THR A 48 19.21 -12.14 -8.22
C THR A 48 19.77 -13.34 -7.45
N ALA A 49 20.22 -13.12 -6.21
CA ALA A 49 20.70 -14.20 -5.35
C ALA A 49 19.58 -15.19 -4.98
N PHE A 50 18.38 -14.70 -4.68
CA PHE A 50 17.21 -15.54 -4.40
C PHE A 50 16.83 -16.40 -5.62
N GLU A 51 16.69 -15.80 -6.80
CA GLU A 51 16.35 -16.49 -8.04
C GLU A 51 17.43 -17.50 -8.45
N SER A 52 18.71 -17.18 -8.26
CA SER A 52 19.80 -18.12 -8.54
C SER A 52 19.79 -19.32 -7.59
N LYS A 53 19.37 -19.12 -6.33
CA LYS A 53 19.37 -20.17 -5.31
C LYS A 53 18.12 -21.05 -5.37
N TYR A 54 16.97 -20.46 -5.70
CA TYR A 54 15.66 -21.11 -5.58
C TYR A 54 14.83 -21.12 -6.87
N GLY A 55 15.27 -20.44 -7.93
CA GLY A 55 14.52 -20.34 -9.19
C GLY A 55 14.71 -21.52 -10.14
N GLU A 56 15.65 -22.43 -9.86
CA GLU A 56 15.89 -23.59 -10.71
C GLU A 56 14.91 -24.74 -10.39
N PRO A 57 14.08 -25.19 -11.37
CA PRO A 57 13.14 -26.28 -11.16
C PRO A 57 13.85 -27.59 -10.84
N ASN A 58 13.32 -28.38 -9.91
CA ASN A 58 13.89 -29.68 -9.52
C ASN A 58 13.59 -30.81 -10.54
N GLY A 59 13.82 -30.59 -11.84
CA GLY A 59 13.54 -31.58 -12.90
C GLY A 59 12.05 -31.97 -13.09
N SER A 60 11.17 -31.66 -12.12
CA SER A 60 9.72 -31.90 -12.15
C SER A 60 8.91 -30.66 -12.56
N GLY A 61 9.59 -29.55 -12.88
CA GLY A 61 8.95 -28.26 -13.14
C GLY A 61 8.39 -27.57 -11.88
N LYS A 62 8.66 -28.12 -10.69
CA LYS A 62 8.29 -27.55 -9.40
C LYS A 62 9.52 -27.14 -8.61
N VAL A 63 9.34 -26.22 -7.67
CA VAL A 63 10.34 -25.88 -6.66
C VAL A 63 9.64 -25.95 -5.31
N ASP A 64 10.15 -26.78 -4.40
CA ASP A 64 9.72 -26.77 -3.01
C ASP A 64 10.45 -25.64 -2.28
N LEU A 65 9.70 -24.62 -1.87
CA LEU A 65 10.22 -23.44 -1.19
C LEU A 65 9.94 -23.54 0.30
N ASN A 66 10.99 -23.72 1.09
CA ASN A 66 10.97 -23.52 2.54
C ASN A 66 12.10 -22.54 2.89
N VAL A 67 11.76 -21.26 2.94
CA VAL A 67 12.72 -20.15 3.02
C VAL A 67 12.23 -19.11 4.01
N ASP A 68 13.14 -18.60 4.83
CA ASP A 68 12.92 -17.40 5.64
C ASP A 68 13.49 -16.20 4.88
N LEU A 69 12.67 -15.16 4.70
CA LEU A 69 13.06 -13.97 3.97
C LEU A 69 13.07 -12.75 4.90
N SER A 70 14.14 -11.97 4.79
CA SER A 70 14.29 -10.71 5.49
C SER A 70 13.42 -9.61 4.88
N SER A 71 13.25 -8.53 5.64
CA SER A 71 12.57 -7.31 5.19
C SER A 71 13.18 -6.74 3.90
N ALA A 72 14.51 -6.76 3.80
CA ALA A 72 15.21 -6.25 2.61
C ALA A 72 14.97 -7.15 1.39
N GLU A 73 14.99 -8.47 1.54
CA GLU A 73 14.74 -9.41 0.44
C GLU A 73 13.31 -9.27 -0.09
N ILE A 74 12.30 -9.27 0.78
CA ILE A 74 10.90 -9.09 0.36
C ILE A 74 10.70 -7.71 -0.29
N THR A 75 11.22 -6.64 0.31
CA THR A 75 11.16 -5.29 -0.28
C THR A 75 11.77 -5.26 -1.68
N SER A 76 12.89 -5.96 -1.87
CA SER A 76 13.56 -6.05 -3.17
C SER A 76 12.77 -6.85 -4.20
N ILE A 77 12.11 -7.93 -3.80
CA ILE A 77 11.23 -8.72 -4.67
C ILE A 77 10.08 -7.85 -5.20
N PHE A 78 9.43 -7.07 -4.32
CA PHE A 78 8.37 -6.14 -4.74
C PHE A 78 8.88 -5.07 -5.71
N ALA A 79 10.07 -4.52 -5.48
CA ALA A 79 10.66 -3.54 -6.38
C ALA A 79 10.96 -4.13 -7.77
N VAL A 80 11.40 -5.39 -7.84
CA VAL A 80 11.62 -6.08 -9.12
C VAL A 80 10.30 -6.42 -9.81
N TRP A 81 9.25 -6.79 -9.08
CA TRP A 81 7.93 -7.05 -9.65
C TRP A 81 7.29 -5.78 -10.22
N GLU A 82 7.43 -4.66 -9.52
CA GLU A 82 7.01 -3.34 -10.02
C GLU A 82 7.66 -3.01 -11.38
N ASP A 83 8.95 -3.29 -11.55
CA ASP A 83 9.67 -3.04 -12.82
C ASP A 83 9.29 -4.04 -13.93
N ARG A 84 9.10 -5.32 -13.57
CA ARG A 84 8.86 -6.40 -14.54
C ARG A 84 7.42 -6.51 -15.00
N ASP A 85 6.44 -6.23 -14.14
CA ASP A 85 5.01 -6.35 -14.43
C ASP A 85 4.31 -5.00 -14.42
N LYS A 86 3.99 -4.50 -15.62
CA LYS A 86 3.24 -3.25 -15.80
C LYS A 86 1.83 -3.29 -15.22
N ASN A 87 1.29 -4.48 -14.95
CA ASN A 87 -0.02 -4.66 -14.31
C ASN A 87 0.09 -4.81 -12.79
N PHE A 88 1.30 -4.71 -12.23
CA PHE A 88 1.50 -4.72 -10.80
C PHE A 88 0.97 -3.40 -10.20
N PRO A 89 -0.02 -3.42 -9.30
CA PRO A 89 -0.70 -2.21 -8.88
C PRO A 89 0.00 -1.47 -7.73
N LEU A 90 1.14 -1.98 -7.24
CA LEU A 90 1.84 -1.42 -6.10
C LEU A 90 3.17 -0.81 -6.52
N HIS A 91 3.50 0.35 -5.94
CA HIS A 91 4.71 1.10 -6.24
C HIS A 91 5.48 1.46 -4.98
N ASN A 92 6.81 1.46 -5.08
CA ASN A 92 7.74 1.87 -4.01
C ASN A 92 7.42 1.19 -2.67
N VAL A 93 7.10 -0.10 -2.71
CA VAL A 93 6.72 -0.87 -1.52
C VAL A 93 7.93 -1.08 -0.62
N GLN A 94 7.77 -0.81 0.67
CA GLN A 94 8.68 -1.20 1.73
C GLN A 94 7.96 -2.19 2.63
N ILE A 95 8.64 -3.27 3.00
CA ILE A 95 8.14 -4.26 3.95
C ILE A 95 9.14 -4.40 5.09
N ARG A 96 8.66 -4.32 6.34
CA ARG A 96 9.44 -4.51 7.57
C ARG A 96 8.82 -5.61 8.41
N PHE A 97 9.64 -6.55 8.86
CA PHE A 97 9.27 -7.54 9.86
C PHE A 97 9.85 -7.10 11.20
N ASN A 98 9.00 -7.06 12.22
CA ASN A 98 9.36 -6.57 13.53
C ASN A 98 9.71 -7.72 14.48
N PRO A 99 10.58 -7.49 15.49
CA PRO A 99 10.90 -8.51 16.49
C PRO A 99 9.71 -8.98 17.33
N ASP A 100 8.62 -8.21 17.37
CA ASP A 100 7.37 -8.54 18.08
C ASP A 100 6.46 -9.51 17.30
N GLY A 101 6.90 -9.98 16.13
CA GLY A 101 6.14 -10.88 15.27
C GLY A 101 5.16 -10.18 14.32
N THR A 102 5.07 -8.85 14.36
CA THR A 102 4.25 -8.07 13.42
C THR A 102 5.01 -7.73 12.14
N GLY A 103 4.27 -7.58 11.04
CA GLY A 103 4.76 -7.01 9.79
C GLY A 103 4.20 -5.63 9.54
N GLU A 104 4.96 -4.80 8.84
CA GLU A 104 4.54 -3.51 8.30
C GLU A 104 4.77 -3.48 6.80
N ALA A 105 3.79 -2.97 6.05
CA ALA A 105 3.94 -2.69 4.63
C ALA A 105 3.49 -1.26 4.36
N SER A 106 4.30 -0.52 3.60
CA SER A 106 3.95 0.81 3.13
C SER A 106 4.36 0.99 1.68
N GLY A 107 3.55 1.68 0.90
CA GLY A 107 3.81 1.90 -0.51
C GLY A 107 2.73 2.78 -1.11
N PHE A 108 2.66 2.78 -2.43
CA PHE A 108 1.60 3.43 -3.18
C PHE A 108 0.80 2.38 -3.95
N LEU A 109 -0.51 2.57 -4.05
CA LEU A 109 -1.41 1.76 -4.85
C LEU A 109 -1.87 2.59 -6.06
N ASN A 110 -1.55 2.13 -7.26
CA ASN A 110 -2.09 2.69 -8.48
C ASN A 110 -3.53 2.22 -8.68
N ILE A 111 -4.48 3.14 -8.49
CA ILE A 111 -5.91 2.82 -8.49
C ILE A 111 -6.39 2.30 -9.86
N SER A 112 -5.89 2.86 -10.97
CA SER A 112 -6.30 2.40 -12.30
C SER A 112 -5.83 0.98 -12.61
N THR A 113 -4.59 0.65 -12.24
CA THR A 113 -4.02 -0.70 -12.41
C THR A 113 -4.72 -1.68 -11.48
N ALA A 114 -5.00 -1.29 -10.23
CA ALA A 114 -5.74 -2.11 -9.27
C ALA A 114 -7.17 -2.44 -9.76
N ILE A 115 -7.88 -1.45 -10.32
CA ILE A 115 -9.21 -1.68 -10.92
C ILE A 115 -9.10 -2.64 -12.12
N SER A 116 -8.08 -2.47 -12.96
CA SER A 116 -7.87 -3.32 -14.14
C SER A 116 -7.57 -4.77 -13.73
N LEU A 117 -6.76 -4.96 -12.69
CA LEU A 117 -6.49 -6.27 -12.10
C LEU A 117 -7.75 -6.89 -11.47
N ALA A 118 -8.55 -6.12 -10.72
CA ALA A 118 -9.79 -6.63 -10.14
C ALA A 118 -10.74 -7.14 -11.24
N LYS A 119 -10.85 -6.42 -12.37
CA LYS A 119 -11.64 -6.86 -13.52
C LYS A 119 -11.10 -8.14 -14.15
N SER A 120 -9.79 -8.27 -14.31
CA SER A 120 -9.19 -9.49 -14.89
C SER A 120 -9.34 -10.70 -13.96
N LEU A 121 -9.44 -10.48 -12.65
CA LEU A 121 -9.73 -11.50 -11.65
C LEU A 121 -11.23 -11.83 -11.53
N GLY A 122 -12.11 -11.18 -12.30
CA GLY A 122 -13.54 -11.49 -12.36
C GLY A 122 -14.42 -10.80 -11.31
N TYR A 123 -13.92 -9.76 -10.63
CA TYR A 123 -14.75 -8.96 -9.72
C TYR A 123 -15.85 -8.22 -10.48
N SER A 124 -17.03 -8.12 -9.87
CA SER A 124 -18.17 -7.40 -10.47
C SER A 124 -17.93 -5.89 -10.49
N ASP A 125 -18.49 -5.19 -11.48
CA ASP A 125 -18.45 -3.72 -11.49
C ASP A 125 -19.09 -3.13 -10.22
N SER A 126 -20.11 -3.79 -9.65
CA SER A 126 -20.72 -3.35 -8.40
C SER A 126 -19.74 -3.35 -7.22
N ASP A 127 -18.92 -4.39 -7.09
CA ASP A 127 -17.95 -4.49 -5.99
C ASP A 127 -16.79 -3.52 -6.20
N ILE A 128 -16.38 -3.29 -7.45
CA ILE A 128 -15.40 -2.27 -7.80
C ILE A 128 -15.91 -0.86 -7.44
N GLU A 129 -17.17 -0.54 -7.75
CA GLU A 129 -17.77 0.75 -7.37
C GLU A 129 -17.87 0.93 -5.85
N LYS A 130 -18.17 -0.15 -5.09
CA LYS A 130 -18.08 -0.12 -3.62
C LYS A 130 -16.66 0.13 -3.11
N GLY A 131 -15.62 -0.25 -3.84
CA GLY A 131 -14.24 0.12 -3.52
C GLY A 131 -13.95 1.59 -3.84
N LYS A 132 -14.38 2.07 -5.01
CA LYS A 132 -14.11 3.43 -5.49
C LYS A 132 -14.65 4.53 -4.57
N GLN A 133 -15.77 4.32 -3.89
CA GLN A 133 -16.32 5.30 -2.94
C GLN A 133 -15.35 5.66 -1.80
N TYR A 134 -14.42 4.77 -1.44
CA TYR A 134 -13.44 5.01 -0.38
C TYR A 134 -12.20 5.78 -0.87
N VAL A 135 -11.98 5.84 -2.19
CA VAL A 135 -10.80 6.48 -2.81
C VAL A 135 -11.16 7.65 -3.72
N ARG A 136 -12.47 7.98 -3.86
CA ARG A 136 -13.00 9.01 -4.77
C ARG A 136 -12.44 10.42 -4.58
N TYR A 137 -11.83 10.70 -3.43
CA TYR A 137 -11.23 12.00 -3.11
C TYR A 137 -9.70 11.99 -3.16
N VAL A 138 -9.09 10.86 -3.49
CA VAL A 138 -7.64 10.76 -3.62
C VAL A 138 -7.27 10.90 -5.09
N ALA A 139 -6.58 11.98 -5.40
CA ALA A 139 -6.02 12.21 -6.74
C ALA A 139 -4.66 11.50 -6.85
N GLY A 140 -4.50 10.64 -7.85
CA GLY A 140 -3.24 9.93 -8.13
C GLY A 140 -3.08 8.61 -7.39
N ASP A 141 -1.83 8.18 -7.23
CA ASP A 141 -1.51 6.95 -6.50
C ASP A 141 -1.82 7.10 -5.01
N LEU A 142 -2.36 6.04 -4.43
CA LEU A 142 -2.86 6.02 -3.06
C LEU A 142 -1.76 5.52 -2.10
N PRO A 143 -1.16 6.38 -1.27
CA PRO A 143 -0.22 5.91 -0.26
C PRO A 143 -0.97 5.09 0.78
N PHE A 144 -0.45 3.90 1.06
CA PHE A 144 -0.98 3.01 2.08
C PHE A 144 0.07 2.70 3.14
N TYR A 145 -0.42 2.37 4.33
CA TYR A 145 0.37 1.77 5.40
C TYR A 145 -0.49 0.75 6.13
N VAL A 146 0.05 -0.44 6.34
CA VAL A 146 -0.58 -1.49 7.14
C VAL A 146 0.42 -2.05 8.13
N LYS A 147 -0.03 -2.29 9.36
CA LYS A 147 0.71 -3.02 10.41
C LYS A 147 -0.18 -4.11 10.97
N GLY A 148 0.34 -5.31 11.12
CA GLY A 148 -0.41 -6.39 11.76
C GLY A 148 0.27 -7.75 11.62
N THR A 149 -0.53 -8.80 11.68
CA THR A 149 -0.09 -10.15 11.35
C THR A 149 -0.81 -10.64 10.11
N GLY A 150 -0.21 -11.59 9.42
CA GLY A 150 -0.82 -12.17 8.24
C GLY A 150 -0.08 -13.41 7.80
N GLY A 151 -0.75 -14.21 6.99
CA GLY A 151 -0.22 -15.45 6.47
C GLY A 151 -1.10 -16.01 5.38
N MET A 152 -0.58 -17.00 4.66
CA MET A 152 -1.33 -17.73 3.67
C MET A 152 -1.21 -19.21 3.97
N THR A 153 -2.32 -19.93 4.03
CA THR A 153 -2.35 -21.38 4.22
C THR A 153 -3.34 -21.98 3.24
N ASN A 154 -2.91 -22.97 2.46
CA ASN A 154 -3.73 -23.59 1.41
C ASN A 154 -4.37 -22.58 0.45
N ASN A 155 -3.61 -21.58 0.02
CA ASN A 155 -4.06 -20.46 -0.83
C ASN A 155 -5.17 -19.58 -0.22
N ILE A 156 -5.41 -19.70 1.09
CA ILE A 156 -6.32 -18.83 1.82
C ILE A 156 -5.48 -17.79 2.54
N LEU A 157 -5.71 -16.53 2.19
CA LEU A 157 -5.08 -15.38 2.82
C LEU A 157 -5.78 -15.06 4.15
N SER A 158 -5.01 -14.92 5.21
CA SER A 158 -5.45 -14.45 6.53
C SER A 158 -4.66 -13.20 6.86
N ILE A 159 -5.34 -12.09 7.14
CA ILE A 159 -4.72 -10.82 7.53
C ILE A 159 -5.46 -10.30 8.76
N ASP A 160 -4.71 -9.90 9.79
CA ASP A 160 -5.20 -9.27 11.00
C ASP A 160 -4.48 -7.93 11.21
N PRO A 161 -4.98 -6.84 10.61
CA PRO A 161 -4.33 -5.54 10.65
C PRO A 161 -4.62 -4.83 11.98
N SER A 162 -3.58 -4.62 12.80
CA SER A 162 -3.63 -3.75 13.98
C SER A 162 -3.72 -2.26 13.64
N THR A 163 -3.28 -1.88 12.44
CA THR A 163 -3.39 -0.51 11.92
C THR A 163 -3.47 -0.58 10.42
N PHE A 164 -4.43 0.13 9.83
CA PHE A 164 -4.52 0.34 8.40
C PHE A 164 -4.74 1.81 8.10
N GLN A 165 -3.93 2.37 7.21
CA GLN A 165 -3.96 3.77 6.85
C GLN A 165 -3.94 3.95 5.34
N ILE A 166 -4.70 4.95 4.91
CA ILE A 166 -4.77 5.44 3.53
C ILE A 166 -4.54 6.94 3.59
N GLY A 167 -3.54 7.48 2.89
CA GLY A 167 -3.26 8.92 2.94
C GLY A 167 -2.96 9.43 4.36
N ARG A 168 -2.37 8.58 5.22
CA ARG A 168 -2.14 8.82 6.66
C ARG A 168 -3.40 8.96 7.52
N VAL A 169 -4.56 8.61 6.96
CA VAL A 169 -5.84 8.52 7.68
C VAL A 169 -6.06 7.07 8.07
N THR A 170 -6.34 6.82 9.34
CA THR A 170 -6.66 5.47 9.81
C THR A 170 -8.01 5.03 9.25
N VAL A 171 -8.04 3.86 8.63
CA VAL A 171 -9.25 3.24 8.10
C VAL A 171 -10.07 2.71 9.28
N PRO A 172 -11.36 3.04 9.40
CA PRO A 172 -12.20 2.55 10.49
C PRO A 172 -12.36 1.02 10.49
N ASP A 173 -12.43 0.45 11.70
CA ASP A 173 -12.53 -1.01 11.92
C ASP A 173 -13.75 -1.65 11.23
N SER A 174 -14.82 -0.87 11.01
CA SER A 174 -16.02 -1.33 10.30
C SER A 174 -15.76 -1.74 8.84
N ILE A 175 -14.61 -1.37 8.27
CA ILE A 175 -14.21 -1.72 6.90
C ILE A 175 -13.22 -2.90 6.91
N THR A 176 -12.34 -2.99 7.91
CA THR A 176 -11.33 -4.05 8.01
C THR A 176 -11.88 -5.35 8.59
N ASN A 177 -13.00 -5.29 9.33
CA ASN A 177 -13.71 -6.44 9.86
C ASN A 177 -15.18 -6.42 9.41
N PRO A 178 -15.49 -6.80 8.15
CA PRO A 178 -16.88 -6.92 7.72
C PRO A 178 -17.57 -8.02 8.55
N VAL A 179 -18.68 -7.63 9.20
CA VAL A 179 -19.57 -8.52 9.98
C VAL A 179 -20.17 -9.62 9.10
#